data_AF-A0A2Y9F7M1-F1
#
_entry.id   AF-A0A2Y9F7M1-F1
#
_cell.length_a   1.000
_cell.length_b   1.000
_cell.length_c   1.000
_cell.angle_alpha   90.00
_cell.angle_beta   90.00
_cell.angle_gamma   90.00
#
_symmetry.space_group_name_H-M   'P 1'
#
loop_
_entity.id
_entity.type
_entity.pdbx_description
1 polymer ?
#
loop_
_entity_poly.entity_id
_entity_poly.type
_entity_poly.pdbx_seq_one_letter_code
_entity_poly.pdbx_strand_id
1 'polypeptide(L)'
;MSFFQLLMKRKELIPLVLFTTVAATGALSFALYSLRKTDVIIDRKRNPEPWETVDPTAPRKLITINQEWKPIEELQEVRKATR
;
A
#
# COMPACT_ATOMS: atom_id res chain seq x y z
N MET A 1 -28.01 8.68 -24.80
CA MET A 1 -26.77 9.46 -25.05
C MET A 1 -25.62 8.76 -24.36
N SER A 2 -24.49 8.58 -25.04
CA SER A 2 -23.30 7.99 -24.40
C SER A 2 -22.78 8.92 -23.28
N PHE A 3 -22.23 8.36 -22.20
CA PHE A 3 -21.66 9.12 -21.08
C PHE A 3 -20.60 10.14 -21.55
N PHE A 4 -19.78 9.75 -22.53
CA PHE A 4 -18.81 10.66 -23.16
C PHE A 4 -19.48 11.84 -23.89
N GLN A 5 -20.61 11.61 -24.55
CA GLN A 5 -21.37 12.68 -25.20
C GLN A 5 -21.98 13.64 -24.17
N LEU A 6 -22.38 13.14 -22.99
CA LEU A 6 -22.88 13.98 -21.90
C LEU A 6 -21.78 14.89 -21.34
N LEU A 7 -20.57 14.37 -21.14
CA LEU A 7 -19.41 15.15 -20.70
C LEU A 7 -18.99 16.20 -21.72
N MET A 8 -18.98 15.87 -23.02
CA MET A 8 -18.67 16.85 -24.07
C MET A 8 -19.72 17.96 -24.18
N LYS A 9 -21.00 17.65 -23.93
CA LYS A 9 -22.09 18.63 -23.91
C LYS A 9 -22.10 19.50 -22.65
N ARG A 10 -21.56 19.00 -21.53
CA ARG A 10 -21.51 19.69 -20.23
C ARG A 10 -20.08 19.66 -19.67
N LYS A 11 -19.25 20.57 -20.17
CA LYS A 11 -17.81 20.61 -19.85
C LYS A 11 -17.50 20.85 -18.36
N GLU A 12 -18.41 21.47 -17.63
CA GLU A 12 -18.32 21.67 -16.17
C GLU A 12 -18.25 20.36 -15.39
N LEU A 13 -18.79 19.26 -15.94
CA LEU A 13 -18.77 17.95 -15.29
C LEU A 13 -17.44 17.22 -15.43
N ILE A 14 -16.59 17.63 -16.39
CA ILE A 14 -15.29 16.99 -16.65
C ILE A 14 -14.38 17.04 -15.41
N PRO A 15 -14.11 18.21 -14.79
CA PRO A 15 -13.27 18.25 -13.59
C PRO A 15 -13.89 17.46 -12.42
N LEU A 16 -15.22 17.51 -12.26
CA LEU A 16 -15.91 16.76 -11.21
C LEU A 16 -15.71 15.24 -11.37
N VAL A 17 -15.91 14.72 -12.57
CA VAL A 17 -15.69 13.30 -12.87
C VAL A 17 -14.22 12.93 -12.74
N LEU A 18 -13.29 13.80 -13.15
CA LEU A 18 -11.85 13.58 -12.98
C LEU A 18 -11.49 13.38 -11.50
N PHE A 19 -11.84 14.33 -10.63
CA PHE A 19 -11.46 14.24 -9.21
C PHE A 19 -12.14 13.07 -8.49
N THR A 20 -13.42 12.82 -8.79
CA THR A 20 -14.15 11.69 -8.18
C THR A 20 -13.59 10.35 -8.62
N THR A 21 -13.25 10.18 -9.90
CA THR A 21 -12.63 8.94 -10.40
C THR A 21 -11.25 8.74 -9.81
N VAL A 22 -10.40 9.77 -9.79
CA VAL A 22 -9.07 9.71 -9.15
C VAL A 22 -9.19 9.34 -7.68
N ALA A 23 -10.12 9.95 -6.94
CA ALA A 23 -10.36 9.64 -5.53
C ALA A 23 -10.84 8.19 -5.32
N ALA A 24 -11.80 7.73 -6.11
CA ALA A 24 -12.33 6.37 -6.02
C ALA A 24 -11.25 5.33 -6.35
N THR A 25 -10.49 5.54 -7.42
CA THR A 25 -9.37 4.67 -7.80
C THR A 25 -8.29 4.68 -6.72
N GLY A 26 -7.90 5.86 -6.22
CA GLY A 26 -6.91 5.98 -5.15
C GLY A 26 -7.32 5.25 -3.87
N ALA A 27 -8.58 5.38 -3.46
CA ALA A 27 -9.12 4.69 -2.29
C ALA A 27 -9.10 3.16 -2.47
N LEU A 28 -9.53 2.66 -3.63
CA LEU A 28 -9.50 1.22 -3.94
C LEU A 28 -8.07 0.68 -3.99
N SER A 29 -7.16 1.38 -4.67
CA SER A 29 -5.75 1.00 -4.73
C SER A 29 -5.11 0.98 -3.35
N PHE A 30 -5.39 1.98 -2.51
CA PHE A 30 -4.87 2.03 -1.14
C PHE A 30 -5.44 0.92 -0.26
N ALA A 31 -6.73 0.60 -0.38
CA ALA A 31 -7.35 -0.49 0.37
C ALA A 31 -6.67 -1.84 0.04
N LEU A 32 -6.48 -2.13 -1.25
CA LEU A 32 -5.78 -3.34 -1.70
C LEU A 32 -4.32 -3.38 -1.23
N TYR A 33 -3.62 -2.24 -1.28
CA TYR A 33 -2.26 -2.11 -0.77
C TYR A 33 -2.18 -2.34 0.74
N SER A 34 -3.13 -1.81 1.52
CA SER A 34 -3.16 -1.92 2.98
C SER A 34 -3.34 -3.36 3.43
N LEU A 35 -4.08 -4.18 2.69
CA LEU A 35 -4.23 -5.60 3.01
C LEU A 35 -2.90 -6.38 2.87
N ARG A 36 -1.98 -5.92 2.01
CA ARG A 36 -0.66 -6.53 1.83
C ARG A 36 0.37 -6.10 2.88
N LYS A 37 0.00 -5.25 3.83
CA LYS A 37 0.89 -4.81 4.92
C LYS A 37 1.09 -5.93 5.94
N THR A 38 2.24 -5.91 6.58
CA THR A 38 2.62 -6.88 7.62
C THR A 38 1.90 -6.70 8.94
N ASP A 39 1.35 -5.52 9.16
CA ASP A 39 0.52 -5.24 10.32
C ASP A 39 -0.87 -5.90 10.20
N VAL A 40 -1.23 -6.36 8.99
CA VAL A 40 -2.50 -7.03 8.73
C VAL A 40 -2.28 -8.54 8.66
N ILE A 41 -2.85 -9.26 9.64
CA ILE A 41 -2.80 -10.72 9.68
C ILE A 41 -3.94 -11.27 8.82
N ILE A 42 -3.62 -11.69 7.58
CA ILE A 42 -4.57 -12.36 6.69
C ILE A 42 -4.64 -13.87 6.99
N ASP A 43 -3.48 -14.52 7.14
CA ASP A 43 -3.37 -15.95 7.39
C ASP A 43 -2.70 -16.23 8.74
N ARG A 44 -3.52 -16.20 9.79
CA ARG A 44 -3.05 -16.46 11.16
C ARG A 44 -2.55 -17.89 11.36
N LYS A 45 -2.99 -18.86 10.56
CA LYS A 45 -2.63 -20.28 10.74
C LYS A 45 -1.24 -20.59 10.21
N ARG A 46 -0.87 -20.01 9.07
CA ARG A 46 0.45 -20.25 8.44
C ARG A 46 1.49 -19.20 8.82
N ASN A 47 1.07 -17.97 9.10
CA ASN A 47 1.98 -16.87 9.44
C ASN A 47 1.35 -15.96 10.52
N PRO A 48 1.39 -16.38 11.80
CA PRO A 48 0.77 -15.62 12.89
C PRO A 48 1.44 -14.25 13.14
N GLU A 49 2.71 -14.09 12.73
CA GLU A 49 3.52 -12.90 12.99
C GLU A 49 4.16 -12.37 11.69
N PRO A 50 3.39 -11.75 10.79
CA PRO A 50 3.90 -11.34 9.48
C PRO A 50 5.01 -10.29 9.54
N TRP A 51 5.03 -9.46 10.59
CA TRP A 51 6.10 -8.47 10.83
C TRP A 51 7.47 -9.10 11.12
N GLU A 52 7.54 -10.37 11.55
CA GLU A 52 8.83 -11.03 11.79
C GLU A 52 9.55 -11.41 10.49
N THR A 53 8.80 -11.67 9.42
CA THR A 53 9.34 -12.17 8.14
C THR A 53 9.68 -11.07 7.14
N VAL A 54 9.86 -9.85 7.64
CA VAL A 54 10.14 -8.66 6.82
C VAL A 54 11.63 -8.56 6.47
N ASP A 55 11.91 -8.34 5.19
CA ASP A 55 13.23 -7.95 4.70
C ASP A 55 13.55 -6.51 5.12
N PRO A 56 14.61 -6.28 5.93
CA PRO A 56 15.01 -4.96 6.39
C PRO A 56 15.77 -4.14 5.34
N THR A 57 16.19 -4.74 4.23
CA THR A 57 16.97 -4.08 3.16
C THR A 57 16.07 -3.47 2.09
N ALA A 58 14.79 -3.85 2.04
CA ALA A 58 13.84 -3.42 1.04
C ALA A 58 12.95 -2.27 1.51
N PRO A 59 12.64 -1.29 0.64
CA PRO A 59 11.71 -0.22 0.97
C PRO A 59 10.28 -0.75 1.11
N ARG A 60 9.62 -0.41 2.22
CA ARG A 60 8.27 -0.92 2.54
C ARG A 60 7.14 0.11 2.45
N LYS A 61 7.47 1.40 2.37
CA LYS A 61 6.48 2.48 2.24
C LYS A 61 6.10 2.68 0.77
N LEU A 62 4.87 3.15 0.53
CA LEU A 62 4.37 3.45 -0.82
C LEU A 62 5.25 4.53 -1.48
N ILE A 63 5.73 5.48 -0.69
CA ILE A 63 6.62 6.56 -1.10
C ILE A 63 7.78 6.58 -0.10
N THR A 64 9.01 6.61 -0.62
CA THR A 64 10.23 6.73 0.18
C THR A 64 10.99 7.96 -0.30
N ILE A 65 11.50 8.75 0.64
CA ILE A 65 12.31 9.94 0.36
C ILE A 65 13.53 9.84 1.27
N ASN A 66 14.72 9.69 0.67
CA ASN A 66 16.01 9.65 1.38
C ASN A 66 16.04 8.69 2.59
N GLN A 67 15.38 7.54 2.49
CA GLN A 67 15.36 6.54 3.55
C GLN A 67 16.43 5.48 3.29
N GLU A 68 17.31 5.24 4.27
CA GLU A 68 18.23 4.11 4.24
C GLU A 68 17.58 2.88 4.88
N TRP A 69 17.74 1.73 4.23
CA TRP A 69 17.20 0.45 4.68
C TRP A 69 18.37 -0.46 5.07
N LYS A 70 18.64 -0.51 6.36
CA LYS A 70 19.73 -1.31 6.94
C LYS A 70 19.16 -2.19 8.06
N PRO A 71 19.59 -3.46 8.15
CA PRO A 71 19.23 -4.33 9.26
C PRO A 71 19.75 -3.76 10.57
N ILE A 72 18.93 -3.89 11.61
CA ILE A 72 19.30 -3.57 12.99
C ILE A 72 20.09 -4.78 13.52
N GLU A 73 21.37 -4.60 13.83
CA GLU A 73 22.27 -5.70 14.20
C GLU A 73 21.81 -6.40 15.47
N GLU A 74 21.40 -5.66 16.49
CA GLU A 74 20.90 -6.19 17.76
C GLU A 74 19.68 -7.09 17.55
N LEU A 75 18.79 -6.68 16.63
CA LEU A 75 17.59 -7.45 16.31
C LEU A 75 17.94 -8.74 15.53
N GLN A 76 18.99 -8.70 14.70
CA GLN A 76 19.49 -9.91 14.03
C GLN A 76 20.14 -10.87 15.02
N GLU A 77 20.88 -10.39 16.01
CA GLU A 77 21.49 -11.21 17.05
C GLU A 77 20.42 -11.93 17.89
N VAL A 78 19.40 -11.20 18.35
CA VAL A 78 18.29 -11.79 19.10
C VAL A 78 17.54 -12.85 18.27
N ARG A 79 17.34 -12.60 16.98
CA ARG A 79 16.72 -13.58 16.07
C ARG A 79 17.57 -14.84 15.92
N LYS A 80 18.89 -14.70 15.80
CA LYS A 80 19.83 -15.84 15.74
C LYS A 80 19.87 -16.62 17.05
N ALA A 81 19.69 -15.97 18.19
CA ALA A 81 19.67 -16.62 19.50
C ALA A 81 18.35 -17.37 19.79
N THR A 82 17.26 -16.96 19.13
CA THR A 82 15.91 -17.49 19.37
C THR A 82 15.51 -18.63 18.40
N ARG A 83 16.16 -18.73 17.24
CA ARG A 83 15.95 -19.81 16.25
C ARG A 83 17.01 -20.91 16.37
#